data_AF-A0A2N6CSW5-F1
#
_entry.id   AF-A0A2N6CSW5-F1
#
_cell.length_a   1.000
_cell.length_b   1.000
_cell.length_c   1.000
_cell.angle_alpha   90.00
_cell.angle_beta   90.00
_cell.angle_gamma   90.00
#
_symmetry.space_group_name_H-M   'P 1'
#
loop_
_entity.id
_entity.type
_entity.pdbx_description
1 polymer ?
#
loop_
_entity_poly.entity_id
_entity_poly.type
_entity_poly.pdbx_seq_one_letter_code
_entity_poly.pdbx_strand_id
1 'polypeptide(L)' 'MPIIALTANISSAIRKSCAEAGMDDFLAKPVDERLLRQTIERYTSINNDSN' A
#
# COMPACT_ATOMS: atom_id res chain seq x y z
N MET A 1 -6.71 10.10 2.45
CA MET A 1 -7.20 8.93 1.71
C MET A 1 -5.97 8.18 1.22
N PRO A 2 -5.70 6.95 1.70
CA PRO A 2 -4.50 6.20 1.37
C PRO A 2 -4.53 5.70 -0.09
N ILE A 3 -3.42 5.85 -0.82
CA ILE A 3 -3.24 5.35 -2.19
C ILE A 3 -2.12 4.29 -2.22
N ILE A 4 -2.49 3.06 -2.56
CA ILE A 4 -1.58 1.92 -2.65
C ILE A 4 -1.41 1.51 -4.12
N ALA A 5 -0.18 1.55 -4.63
CA ALA A 5 0.11 1.18 -6.02
C ALA A 5 0.35 -0.34 -6.17
N LEU A 6 -0.17 -0.95 -7.23
CA LEU A 6 0.11 -2.35 -7.57
C LEU A 6 1.05 -2.43 -8.79
N THR A 7 2.29 -2.84 -8.58
CA THR A 7 3.34 -2.89 -9.62
C THR A 7 3.75 -4.33 -9.95
N ALA A 8 3.96 -4.65 -11.23
CA ALA A 8 4.52 -5.94 -11.65
C ALA A 8 6.03 -6.06 -11.40
N ASN A 9 6.71 -4.93 -11.13
CA ASN A 9 8.15 -4.89 -10.91
C ASN A 9 8.42 -4.05 -9.66
N ILE A 10 9.06 -4.63 -8.64
CA ILE A 10 9.53 -3.87 -7.48
C ILE A 10 11.00 -3.55 -7.73
N SER A 11 11.25 -2.36 -8.24
CA SER A 11 12.60 -1.80 -8.27
C SER A 11 12.72 -0.68 -7.25
N SER A 12 13.94 -0.44 -6.77
CA SER A 12 14.25 0.71 -5.92
C SER A 12 13.89 2.04 -6.59
N ALA A 13 13.92 2.10 -7.93
CA ALA A 13 13.47 3.25 -8.71
C ALA A 13 11.97 3.48 -8.58
N ILE A 14 11.15 2.43 -8.70
CA ILE A 14 9.69 2.53 -8.53
C ILE A 14 9.34 2.98 -7.11
N ARG A 15 10.04 2.47 -6.10
CA ARG A 15 9.85 2.91 -4.72
C ARG A 15 10.07 4.42 -4.54
N LYS A 16 11.13 4.97 -5.16
CA LYS A 16 11.39 6.42 -5.15
C LYS A 16 10.31 7.19 -5.89
N SER A 17 9.96 6.78 -7.11
CA SER A 17 8.95 7.46 -7.91
C SER A 17 7.56 7.43 -7.27
N CYS A 18 7.17 6.33 -6.61
CA CYS A 18 5.92 6.23 -5.87
C CYS A 18 5.91 7.17 -4.65
N ALA A 19 7.03 7.24 -3.90
CA ALA A 19 7.15 8.15 -2.77
C ALA A 19 7.12 9.62 -3.21
N GLU A 20 7.80 9.98 -4.31
CA GLU A 20 7.79 11.33 -4.88
C GLU A 20 6.42 11.72 -5.45
N ALA A 21 5.66 10.76 -5.98
CA ALA A 21 4.30 10.95 -6.47
C ALA A 21 3.25 11.10 -5.37
N GLY A 22 3.63 10.97 -4.09
CA GLY A 22 2.72 11.07 -2.95
C GLY A 22 1.86 9.81 -2.72
N MET A 23 2.34 8.65 -3.15
CA MET A 23 1.68 7.37 -2.83
C MET A 23 2.08 6.91 -1.42
N ASP A 24 1.12 6.33 -0.70
CA ASP A 24 1.32 5.87 0.68
C ASP A 24 2.02 4.51 0.76
N ASP A 25 1.76 3.62 -0.22
CA ASP A 25 2.40 2.30 -0.28
C ASP A 25 2.41 1.70 -1.70
N PHE A 26 3.12 0.59 -1.89
CA PHE A 26 3.12 -0.18 -3.11
C PHE A 26 3.23 -1.70 -2.85
N LEU A 27 2.60 -2.49 -3.70
CA LEU A 27 2.56 -3.96 -3.63
C LEU A 27 2.93 -4.58 -4.98
N ALA A 28 3.67 -5.70 -4.95
CA ALA A 28 4.00 -6.47 -6.15
C ALA A 28 2.77 -7.20 -6.71
N LYS A 29 2.72 -7.36 -8.04
CA LYS A 29 1.86 -8.32 -8.73
C LYS A 29 2.65 -9.60 -9.07
N PRO A 30 2.04 -10.80 -8.98
CA PRO A 30 0.72 -11.05 -8.39
C PRO A 30 0.74 -10.73 -6.89
N VAL A 31 -0.31 -10.06 -6.41
CA VAL A 31 -0.39 -9.64 -5.01
C VAL A 31 -0.83 -10.81 -4.14
N ASP A 32 -0.14 -11.03 -3.04
CA ASP A 32 -0.56 -11.96 -2.00
C ASP A 32 -1.76 -11.36 -1.26
N GLU A 33 -2.87 -12.11 -1.18
CA GLU A 33 -4.10 -11.67 -0.52
C GLU A 33 -3.87 -11.29 0.96
N ARG A 34 -3.02 -12.05 1.66
CA ARG A 34 -2.67 -11.77 3.05
C ARG A 34 -1.94 -10.44 3.17
N LEU A 35 -1.01 -10.17 2.24
CA LEU A 35 -0.26 -8.92 2.23
C LEU A 35 -1.17 -7.73 1.90
N LEU A 36 -2.06 -7.88 0.91
CA LEU A 36 -3.05 -6.87 0.58
C LEU A 36 -3.95 -6.53 1.78
N ARG A 37 -4.45 -7.56 2.47
CA ARG A 37 -5.30 -7.40 3.65
C ARG A 37 -4.56 -6.66 4.78
N GLN A 38 -3.32 -7.04 5.06
CA GLN A 38 -2.49 -6.36 6.05
C GLN A 38 -2.21 -4.90 5.70
N THR A 39 -1.98 -4.60 4.42
CA THR A 39 -1.79 -3.22 3.96
C THR A 39 -3.08 -2.42 4.11
N ILE A 40 -4.23 -2.97 3.70
CA ILE A 40 -5.53 -2.31 3.88
C ILE A 40 -5.78 -2.05 5.37
N GLU A 41 -5.67 -3.06 6.24
CA GLU A 41 -5.89 -2.93 7.68
C GLU A 41 -5.03 -1.82 8.30
N ARG A 42 -3.76 -1.70 7.90
CA ARG A 42 -2.84 -0.65 8.35
C ARG A 42 -3.34 0.76 8.06
N TYR A 43 -3.96 0.96 6.90
CA TYR A 43 -4.45 2.27 6.47
C TYR A 43 -5.95 2.49 6.79
N THR A 44 -6.69 1.43 7.10
CA THR A 44 -8.11 1.49 7.50
C THR A 44 -8.33 1.38 9.00
N SER A 45 -7.31 1.11 9.83
CA SER A 45 -7.44 1.09 11.30
C SER A 45 -7.71 2.48 11.91
N ILE A 46 -8.16 3.43 11.11
CA ILE A 46 -8.61 4.74 11.54
C ILE A 46 -10.11 4.59 11.84
N ASN A 47 -10.44 4.58 13.14
CA ASN A 47 -11.78 4.61 13.76
C ASN A 47 -12.51 3.26 13.95
N ASN A 48 -12.08 2.51 14.97
CA ASN A 48 -13.04 1.80 15.83
C ASN A 48 -12.85 2.17 17.31
N ASP A 49 -12.61 3.45 17.60
CA ASP A 49 -12.81 4.02 18.93
C ASP A 49 -14.29 4.39 19.06
N SER A 50 -15.16 3.38 19.21
CA SER A 50 -16.53 3.54 19.67
C SER A 50 -17.01 2.23 20.29
N ASN A 51 -16.54 1.95 21.51
CA ASN A 51 -17.36 1.75 22.71
C ASN A 51 -16.49 1.38 23.92
#